data_AF-A0A4Y1Z9Z8-F1
#
_entry.id   AF-A0A4Y1Z9Z8-F1
#
_cell.length_a   1.000
_cell.length_b   1.000
_cell.length_c   1.000
_cell.angle_alpha   90.00
_cell.angle_beta   90.00
_cell.angle_gamma   90.00
#
_symmetry.space_group_name_H-M   'P 1'
#
loop_
_entity.id
_entity.type
_entity.pdbx_description
1 polymer ?
#
loop_
_entity_poly.entity_id
_entity_poly.type
_entity_poly.pdbx_seq_one_letter_code
_entity_poly.pdbx_strand_id
1 'polypeptide(L)'
;MIRTVVDLVDHELALYVPGNHCDKLYRYLIGRRVQVAHGLETTVHELEQLDRQSYKEIAEQFQKLYQKAPLILYLDQQRLVVCHAGIRQQDLFKPINKKIKSFALYGDVTGKRMRTVFLNVATGRPITTVKR
;
A
#
# COMPACT_ATOMS: atom_id res chain seq x y z
N MET A 1 -15.91 -3.34 0.79
CA MET A 1 -14.83 -2.52 0.19
C MET A 1 -13.77 -3.36 -0.53
N ILE A 2 -13.22 -4.43 0.09
CA ILE A 2 -12.15 -5.26 -0.50
C ILE A 2 -12.53 -5.80 -1.89
N ARG A 3 -13.71 -6.44 -2.01
CA ARG A 3 -14.19 -7.01 -3.28
C ARG A 3 -14.18 -5.99 -4.41
N THR A 4 -14.75 -4.81 -4.17
CA THR A 4 -14.78 -3.72 -5.16
C THR A 4 -13.40 -3.31 -5.66
N VAL A 5 -12.40 -3.19 -4.76
CA VAL A 5 -11.03 -2.84 -5.18
C VAL A 5 -10.40 -3.97 -5.98
N VAL A 6 -10.61 -5.23 -5.58
CA VAL A 6 -10.15 -6.40 -6.32
C VAL A 6 -10.75 -6.39 -7.73
N ASP A 7 -12.07 -6.24 -7.85
CA ASP A 7 -12.78 -6.24 -9.13
C ASP A 7 -12.26 -5.11 -10.04
N LEU A 8 -12.10 -3.89 -9.51
CA LEU A 8 -11.58 -2.76 -10.30
C LEU A 8 -10.16 -3.01 -10.81
N VAL A 9 -9.31 -3.67 -10.03
CA VAL A 9 -7.92 -3.96 -10.44
C VAL A 9 -7.87 -5.14 -11.41
N ASP A 10 -8.63 -6.20 -11.16
CA ASP A 10 -8.69 -7.38 -12.02
C ASP A 10 -9.31 -7.06 -13.40
N HIS A 11 -10.21 -6.07 -13.47
CA HIS A 11 -10.77 -5.54 -14.72
C HIS A 11 -9.95 -4.41 -15.34
N GLU A 12 -8.73 -4.14 -14.84
CA GLU A 12 -7.83 -3.09 -15.35
C GLU A 12 -8.43 -1.66 -15.32
N LEU A 13 -9.42 -1.43 -14.46
CA LEU A 13 -10.09 -0.13 -14.27
C LEU A 13 -9.40 0.74 -13.22
N ALA A 14 -8.52 0.16 -12.39
CA ALA A 14 -7.77 0.88 -11.36
C ALA A 14 -6.37 0.30 -11.16
N LEU A 15 -5.45 1.17 -10.72
CA LEU A 15 -4.13 0.77 -10.23
C LEU A 15 -4.14 0.76 -8.69
N TYR A 16 -3.47 -0.23 -8.10
CA TYR A 16 -3.43 -0.41 -6.65
C TYR A 16 -2.00 -0.43 -6.13
N VAL A 17 -1.78 0.31 -5.04
CA VAL A 17 -0.54 0.32 -4.26
C VAL A 17 -0.89 0.06 -2.79
N PRO A 18 -0.27 -0.96 -2.14
CA PRO A 18 -0.62 -1.30 -0.78
C PRO A 18 -0.04 -0.29 0.22
N GLY A 19 -0.82 0.01 1.26
CA GLY A 19 -0.37 0.80 2.42
C GLY A 19 0.02 -0.05 3.64
N ASN A 20 0.38 0.62 4.73
CA ASN A 20 0.70 -0.04 6.01
C ASN A 20 -0.47 -0.89 6.55
N HIS A 21 -1.71 -0.41 6.47
CA HIS A 21 -2.88 -1.17 6.91
C HIS A 21 -3.12 -2.40 6.01
N CYS A 22 -2.84 -2.29 4.71
CA CYS A 22 -2.90 -3.42 3.78
C CYS A 22 -1.84 -4.48 4.14
N ASP A 23 -0.61 -4.09 4.46
CA ASP A 23 0.43 -5.02 4.93
C ASP A 23 0.04 -5.69 6.25
N LYS A 24 -0.56 -4.94 7.17
CA LYS A 24 -1.01 -5.45 8.47
C LYS A 24 -2.15 -6.46 8.30
N LEU A 25 -3.14 -6.16 7.45
CA LEU A 25 -4.23 -7.08 7.12
C LEU A 25 -3.70 -8.32 6.40
N TYR A 26 -2.78 -8.16 5.44
CA TYR A 26 -2.15 -9.29 4.76
C TYR A 26 -1.47 -10.23 5.76
N ARG A 27 -0.68 -9.68 6.69
CA ARG A 27 -0.03 -10.44 7.76
C ARG A 27 -1.03 -11.17 8.65
N TYR A 28 -2.14 -10.52 9.02
CA TYR A 28 -3.23 -11.15 9.78
C TYR A 28 -3.79 -12.36 9.02
N LEU A 29 -4.13 -12.19 7.74
CA LEU A 29 -4.76 -13.22 6.91
C LEU A 29 -3.86 -14.44 6.65
N ILE A 30 -2.54 -14.27 6.61
CA ILE A 30 -1.58 -15.39 6.53
C ILE A 30 -1.22 -15.99 7.90
N GLY A 31 -1.94 -15.64 8.96
CA GLY A 31 -1.78 -16.21 10.30
C GLY A 31 -0.61 -15.65 11.11
N ARG A 32 -0.02 -14.51 10.72
CA ARG A 32 1.03 -13.88 11.54
C ARG A 32 0.41 -13.10 12.69
N ARG A 33 1.08 -13.14 13.85
CA ARG A 33 0.71 -12.32 15.00
C ARG A 33 0.80 -10.83 14.66
N VAL A 34 -0.33 -10.15 14.75
CA VAL A 34 -0.45 -8.68 14.63
C VAL A 34 -1.32 -8.16 15.77
N GLN A 35 -1.10 -6.93 16.19
CA GLN A 35 -2.01 -6.25 17.10
C GLN A 35 -3.21 -5.76 16.33
N VAL A 36 -4.43 -6.23 16.62
CA VAL A 36 -5.67 -5.72 16.02
C VAL A 36 -5.98 -4.37 16.66
N ALA A 37 -5.48 -3.31 16.04
CA ALA A 37 -5.51 -1.93 16.55
C ALA A 37 -5.33 -0.92 15.39
N HIS A 38 -5.67 0.35 15.65
CA HIS A 38 -5.46 1.50 14.74
C HIS A 38 -6.16 1.34 13.38
N GLY A 39 -7.44 0.99 13.39
CA GLY A 39 -8.28 0.86 12.20
C GLY A 39 -8.26 -0.53 11.55
N LEU A 40 -7.58 -1.52 12.14
CA LEU A 40 -7.70 -2.92 11.70
C LEU A 40 -8.91 -3.63 12.34
N GLU A 41 -9.35 -3.14 13.49
CA GLU A 41 -10.44 -3.67 14.31
C GLU A 41 -11.71 -3.85 13.49
N THR A 42 -12.15 -2.78 12.81
CA THR A 42 -13.38 -2.79 12.01
C THR A 42 -13.29 -3.80 10.87
N THR A 43 -12.19 -3.81 10.12
CA THR A 43 -12.02 -4.73 8.98
C THR A 43 -11.95 -6.19 9.43
N VAL A 44 -11.25 -6.48 10.52
CA VAL A 44 -11.19 -7.85 11.07
C VAL A 44 -12.55 -8.28 11.58
N HIS A 45 -13.26 -7.40 12.29
CA HIS A 45 -14.60 -7.69 12.76
C HIS A 45 -15.56 -7.98 11.59
N GLU A 46 -15.56 -7.16 10.54
CA GLU A 46 -16.37 -7.38 9.33
C GLU A 46 -16.05 -8.72 8.67
N LEU A 47 -14.78 -9.12 8.61
CA LEU A 47 -14.38 -10.41 8.06
C LEU A 47 -14.86 -11.57 8.94
N GLU A 48 -14.71 -11.45 10.26
CA GLU A 48 -15.11 -12.50 11.23
C GLU A 48 -16.64 -12.72 11.28
N GLN A 49 -17.45 -11.75 10.84
CA GLN A 49 -18.91 -11.91 10.71
C GLN A 49 -19.34 -12.70 9.46
N LEU A 50 -18.41 -12.97 8.53
CA LEU A 50 -18.73 -13.72 7.31
C LEU A 50 -18.83 -15.21 7.58
N ASP A 51 -19.60 -15.90 6.76
CA ASP A 51 -19.53 -17.36 6.72
C ASP A 51 -18.14 -17.82 6.25
N ARG A 52 -17.80 -19.07 6.57
CA ARG A 52 -16.47 -19.65 6.31
C ARG A 52 -16.07 -19.58 4.83
N GLN A 53 -17.01 -19.75 3.92
CA GLN A 53 -16.73 -19.76 2.48
C GLN A 53 -16.44 -18.33 2.01
N SER A 54 -17.31 -17.37 2.35
CA SER A 54 -17.11 -15.95 2.04
C SER A 54 -15.82 -15.39 2.63
N TYR A 55 -15.49 -15.74 3.88
CA TYR A 55 -14.24 -15.34 4.51
C TYR A 55 -13.04 -15.81 3.68
N LYS A 56 -13.02 -17.10 3.33
CA LYS A 56 -11.92 -17.72 2.59
C LYS A 56 -11.74 -17.06 1.23
N GLU A 57 -12.83 -16.83 0.50
CA GLU A 57 -12.80 -16.18 -0.82
C GLU A 57 -12.21 -14.77 -0.76
N ILE A 58 -12.70 -13.92 0.16
CA ILE A 58 -12.20 -12.54 0.29
C ILE A 58 -10.74 -12.53 0.73
N ALA A 59 -10.38 -13.41 1.67
CA ALA A 59 -9.01 -13.53 2.14
C ALA A 59 -8.06 -13.92 1.01
N GLU A 60 -8.43 -14.89 0.17
CA GLU A 60 -7.63 -15.32 -0.98
C GLU A 60 -7.54 -14.24 -2.05
N GLN A 61 -8.65 -13.57 -2.39
CA GLN A 61 -8.68 -12.46 -3.34
C GLN A 61 -7.76 -11.32 -2.89
N PHE A 62 -7.88 -10.89 -1.64
CA PHE A 62 -7.03 -9.83 -1.09
C PHE A 62 -5.54 -10.24 -1.04
N GLN A 63 -5.24 -11.48 -0.63
CA GLN A 63 -3.86 -11.98 -0.63
C GLN A 63 -3.24 -11.96 -2.02
N LYS A 64 -3.98 -12.42 -3.04
CA LYS A 64 -3.55 -12.37 -4.45
C LYS A 64 -3.31 -10.94 -4.92
N LEU A 65 -4.26 -10.04 -4.65
CA LEU A 65 -4.13 -8.61 -4.97
C LEU A 65 -2.87 -8.02 -4.33
N TYR A 66 -2.69 -8.19 -3.02
CA TYR A 66 -1.55 -7.66 -2.27
C TYR A 66 -0.21 -8.20 -2.78
N GLN A 67 -0.12 -9.51 -3.07
CA GLN A 67 1.12 -10.14 -3.52
C GLN A 67 1.56 -9.69 -4.92
N LYS A 68 0.61 -9.43 -5.82
CA LYS A 68 0.89 -8.93 -7.18
C LYS A 68 1.14 -7.42 -7.20
N ALA A 69 0.65 -6.68 -6.20
CA ALA A 69 0.71 -5.23 -6.20
C ALA A 69 2.14 -4.70 -6.08
N PRO A 70 2.55 -3.77 -6.95
CA PRO A 70 3.82 -3.07 -6.79
C PRO A 70 3.74 -2.12 -5.59
N LEU A 71 4.83 -2.04 -4.83
CA LEU A 71 4.95 -1.07 -3.73
C LEU A 71 5.11 0.37 -4.25
N ILE A 72 5.58 0.51 -5.49
CA ILE A 72 5.89 1.79 -6.13
C ILE A 72 5.50 1.67 -7.60
N LEU A 73 4.63 2.56 -8.07
CA LEU A 73 4.28 2.71 -9.48
C LEU A 73 5.04 3.88 -10.07
N TYR A 74 5.58 3.68 -11.28
CA TYR A 74 6.16 4.72 -12.11
C TYR A 74 5.24 4.91 -13.32
N LEU A 75 4.58 6.06 -13.38
CA LEU A 75 3.58 6.40 -14.38
C LEU A 75 4.04 7.60 -15.20
N ASP A 76 3.32 7.89 -16.28
CA ASP A 76 3.57 9.05 -17.15
C ASP A 76 5.03 9.14 -17.60
N GLN A 77 5.56 8.08 -18.23
CA GLN A 77 6.97 7.99 -18.65
C GLN A 77 7.95 8.30 -17.49
N GLN A 78 7.67 7.70 -16.33
CA GLN A 78 8.41 7.88 -15.08
C GLN A 78 8.25 9.26 -14.42
N ARG A 79 7.50 10.22 -14.99
CA ARG A 79 7.27 11.57 -14.43
C ARG A 79 6.37 11.60 -13.20
N LEU A 80 5.65 10.52 -12.93
CA LEU A 80 4.79 10.38 -11.77
C LEU A 80 5.18 9.12 -10.97
N VAL A 81 5.42 9.28 -9.67
CA VAL A 81 5.70 8.17 -8.77
C VAL A 81 4.60 8.08 -7.73
N VAL A 82 3.99 6.90 -7.62
CA VAL A 82 2.91 6.64 -6.65
C VAL A 82 3.37 5.55 -5.68
N CYS A 83 3.37 5.88 -4.39
CA CYS A 83 3.65 4.98 -3.28
C CYS A 83 2.89 5.47 -2.04
N HIS A 84 2.64 4.59 -1.07
CA HIS A 84 1.76 4.92 0.06
C HIS A 84 2.32 6.03 0.98
N ALA A 85 3.53 5.83 1.52
CA ALA A 85 4.15 6.78 2.46
C ALA A 85 5.25 7.66 1.81
N GLY A 86 5.60 7.40 0.55
CA GLY A 86 6.65 8.09 -0.17
C GLY A 86 7.87 7.22 -0.49
N ILE A 87 8.80 7.77 -1.26
CA ILE A 87 10.10 7.18 -1.56
C ILE A 87 11.17 8.27 -1.47
N ARG A 88 12.39 7.92 -1.03
CA ARG A 88 13.52 8.85 -1.02
C ARG A 88 14.04 9.03 -2.44
N GLN A 89 14.46 10.24 -2.79
CA GLN A 89 15.00 10.54 -4.11
C GLN A 89 16.16 9.62 -4.49
N GLN A 90 17.08 9.35 -3.55
CA GLN A 90 18.20 8.44 -3.74
C GLN A 90 17.81 6.97 -3.95
N ASP A 91 16.57 6.60 -3.65
CA ASP A 91 16.06 5.23 -3.76
C ASP A 91 15.17 5.04 -5.01
N LEU A 92 14.90 6.12 -5.76
CA LEU A 92 14.20 6.06 -7.04
C LEU A 92 14.92 5.12 -8.01
N PHE A 93 14.13 4.34 -8.74
CA PHE A 93 14.57 3.39 -9.77
C PHE A 93 15.50 2.26 -9.29
N LYS A 94 15.70 2.11 -7.98
CA LYS A 94 16.47 1.00 -7.40
C LYS A 94 15.59 -0.24 -7.19
N PRO A 95 16.18 -1.45 -7.23
CA PRO A 95 15.49 -2.67 -6.82
C PRO A 95 14.95 -2.56 -5.38
N ILE A 96 13.73 -3.03 -5.15
CA ILE A 96 13.08 -2.94 -3.84
C ILE A 96 13.79 -3.86 -2.83
N ASN A 97 14.52 -3.24 -1.91
CA ASN A 97 15.08 -3.92 -0.75
C ASN A 97 14.20 -3.69 0.50
N LYS A 98 14.55 -4.34 1.62
CA LYS A 98 13.81 -4.21 2.89
C LYS A 98 13.67 -2.77 3.38
N LYS A 99 14.69 -1.93 3.18
CA LYS A 99 14.69 -0.52 3.60
C LYS A 99 13.72 0.30 2.75
N ILE A 100 13.76 0.13 1.43
CA ILE A 100 12.84 0.80 0.50
C ILE A 100 11.40 0.36 0.75
N LYS A 101 11.16 -0.95 0.92
CA LYS A 101 9.83 -1.49 1.28
C LYS A 101 9.31 -0.88 2.57
N SER A 102 10.14 -0.86 3.62
CA SER A 102 9.76 -0.28 4.91
C SER A 102 9.38 1.19 4.75
N PHE A 103 10.20 1.97 4.04
CA PHE A 103 9.91 3.39 3.82
C PHE A 103 8.64 3.62 2.98
N ALA A 104 8.41 2.83 1.92
CA ALA A 104 7.22 2.95 1.08
C ALA A 104 5.92 2.66 1.83
N LEU A 105 5.95 1.75 2.82
CA LEU A 105 4.78 1.36 3.61
C LEU A 105 4.59 2.23 4.86
N TYR A 106 5.68 2.58 5.55
CA TYR A 106 5.62 3.15 6.90
C TYR A 106 6.20 4.57 6.98
N GLY A 107 6.79 5.07 5.90
CA GLY A 107 7.46 6.36 5.87
C GLY A 107 8.72 6.37 6.73
N ASP A 108 9.09 7.56 7.21
CA ASP A 108 10.17 7.68 8.16
C ASP A 108 9.68 7.37 9.59
N VAL A 109 9.95 6.15 10.04
CA VAL A 109 9.63 5.67 11.39
C VAL A 109 10.42 6.37 12.50
N THR A 110 11.32 7.31 12.19
CA THR A 110 12.04 8.12 13.19
C THR A 110 11.27 9.33 13.71
N GLY A 111 10.05 9.60 13.21
CA GLY A 111 9.21 10.71 13.68
C GLY A 111 9.68 12.11 13.24
N LYS A 112 10.72 12.20 12.39
CA LYS A 112 11.09 13.47 11.76
C LYS A 112 9.99 13.86 10.76
N ARG A 113 9.37 15.02 10.97
CA ARG A 113 8.45 15.66 10.01
C ARG A 113 9.14 15.75 8.65
N MET A 114 8.68 14.96 7.69
CA MET A 114 9.14 15.04 6.31
C MET A 114 8.00 15.45 5.41
N ARG A 115 8.33 16.32 4.46
CA ARG A 115 7.46 16.69 3.36
C ARG A 115 7.27 15.44 2.50
N THR A 116 6.05 14.94 2.39
CA THR A 116 5.68 14.02 1.30
C THR A 116 5.92 14.77 0.00
N VAL A 117 6.97 14.39 -0.74
CA VAL A 117 7.30 15.03 -2.00
C VAL A 117 6.60 14.27 -3.12
N PHE A 118 5.51 14.83 -3.64
CA PHE A 118 5.04 14.47 -4.98
C PHE A 118 6.05 15.08 -5.95
N LEU A 119 6.95 14.25 -6.49
CA LEU A 119 7.95 14.65 -7.46
C LEU A 119 7.37 14.56 -8.86
N ASN A 120 7.42 15.65 -9.63
CA ASN A 120 7.31 15.57 -11.08
C ASN A 120 8.69 15.17 -11.59
N VAL A 121 8.84 13.92 -11.99
CA VAL A 121 10.16 13.37 -12.36
C VAL A 121 10.65 13.91 -13.70
N ALA A 122 9.84 14.61 -14.51
CA ALA A 122 10.34 15.35 -15.68
C ALA A 122 11.16 16.58 -15.32
N THR A 123 10.85 17.21 -14.20
CA THR A 123 11.43 18.52 -13.83
C THR A 123 12.26 18.46 -12.57
N GLY A 124 12.19 17.35 -11.82
CA GLY A 124 12.78 17.23 -10.48
C GLY A 124 12.19 18.21 -9.46
N ARG A 125 11.10 18.92 -9.82
CA ARG A 125 10.47 19.93 -8.96
C ARG A 125 9.30 19.33 -8.16
N PRO A 126 9.13 19.75 -6.89
CA PRO A 126 7.99 19.32 -6.08
C PRO A 126 6.68 19.86 -6.68
N ILE A 127 5.70 18.98 -6.89
CA ILE A 127 4.38 19.30 -7.45
C ILE A 127 3.55 20.08 -6.43
N THR A 128 3.57 19.67 -5.16
CA THR A 128 2.97 20.38 -4.02
C THR A 128 3.50 19.82 -2.70
N THR A 129 3.67 20.66 -1.69
CA THR A 129 3.90 20.23 -0.30
C THR A 129 2.55 20.14 0.41
N VAL A 130 1.99 18.95 0.58
CA VAL A 130 0.83 18.77 1.47
C VAL A 130 1.37 18.63 2.88
N LYS A 131 1.10 19.63 3.74
CA LYS A 131 1.35 19.53 5.18
C LYS A 131 0.29 18.60 5.78
N ARG A 132 0.72 17.52 6.42
CA ARG A 132 -0.03 16.91 7.51
C ARG A 132 0.55 17.41 8.82
#